data_AF-A0A2U3P3T4-F1
#
_entry.id   AF-A0A2U3P3T4-F1
#
_cell.length_a   1.000
_cell.length_b   1.000
_cell.length_c   1.000
_cell.angle_alpha   90.00
_cell.angle_beta   90.00
_cell.angle_gamma   90.00
#
_symmetry.space_group_name_H-M   'P 1'
#
loop_
_entity.id
_entity.type
_entity.pdbx_description
1 polymer ?
#
loop_
_entity_poly.entity_id
_entity_poly.type
_entity_poly.pdbx_seq_one_letter_code
_entity_poly.pdbx_strand_id
1 'polypeptide(L)'
;MTAQRSAFAHGFALVVALLGLAGAGIGTARADAVDDKFLAALKSHGINFDSPQSAIVAGHQVCDELDLGRQKPDVAQEVMQNSNLDSYKAGYLVGVSVAAFCPRNSG
;
A
#
# COMPACT_ATOMS: atom_id res chain seq x y z
N MET A 1 -20.72 10.02 -56.45
CA MET A 1 -21.99 9.61 -55.84
C MET A 1 -22.21 10.44 -54.58
N THR A 2 -23.12 11.40 -54.68
CA THR A 2 -23.85 12.08 -53.60
C THR A 2 -24.38 11.03 -52.58
N ALA A 3 -24.61 11.24 -51.28
CA ALA A 3 -24.84 12.40 -50.44
C ALA A 3 -24.70 11.96 -48.96
N GLN A 4 -24.26 12.83 -48.06
CA GLN A 4 -25.02 13.08 -46.83
C GLN A 4 -24.57 14.41 -46.24
N ARG A 5 -25.32 15.46 -46.61
CA ARG A 5 -25.27 16.77 -45.99
C ARG A 5 -25.91 16.63 -44.60
N SER A 6 -25.13 16.78 -43.54
CA SER A 6 -25.68 16.94 -42.19
C SER A 6 -24.74 17.81 -41.38
N ALA A 7 -24.77 19.11 -41.69
CA ALA A 7 -24.20 20.14 -40.83
C ALA A 7 -25.25 20.49 -39.77
N PHE A 8 -25.09 19.98 -38.54
CA PHE A 8 -25.58 20.65 -37.34
C PHE A 8 -24.61 20.37 -36.20
N ALA A 9 -23.86 21.41 -35.88
CA ALA A 9 -22.85 21.49 -34.84
C ALA A 9 -23.49 21.38 -33.45
N HIS A 10 -23.08 20.40 -32.64
CA HIS A 10 -23.17 20.45 -31.18
C HIS A 10 -22.07 19.57 -30.56
N GLY A 11 -21.12 20.25 -29.91
CA GLY A 11 -20.37 19.81 -28.73
C GLY A 11 -19.82 18.38 -28.70
N PHE A 12 -18.51 18.29 -28.96
CA PHE A 12 -17.54 17.34 -28.39
C PHE A 12 -18.12 16.23 -27.47
N ALA A 13 -18.43 15.07 -28.05
CA ALA A 13 -18.71 13.84 -27.32
C ALA A 13 -17.83 12.70 -27.86
N LEU A 14 -16.56 12.67 -27.43
CA LEU A 14 -15.72 11.49 -27.58
C LEU A 14 -15.96 10.56 -26.39
N VAL A 15 -16.95 9.70 -26.55
CA VAL A 15 -17.09 8.46 -25.80
C VAL A 15 -15.95 7.54 -26.22
N VAL A 16 -14.91 7.42 -25.40
CA VAL A 16 -13.95 6.33 -25.50
C VAL A 16 -14.36 5.27 -24.49
N ALA A 17 -15.19 4.34 -24.94
CA ALA A 17 -15.42 3.09 -24.25
C ALA A 17 -14.18 2.20 -24.42
N LEU A 18 -13.41 2.03 -23.35
CA LEU A 18 -12.45 0.93 -23.22
C LEU A 18 -12.90 0.05 -22.06
N LEU A 19 -13.57 -1.05 -22.40
CA LEU A 19 -13.70 -2.21 -21.52
C LEU A 19 -12.33 -2.89 -21.41
N GLY A 20 -11.88 -3.09 -20.16
CA GLY A 20 -10.72 -3.89 -19.78
C GLY A 20 -10.04 -3.21 -18.59
N LEU A 21 -10.17 -3.65 -17.33
CA LEU A 21 -10.25 -5.01 -16.80
C LEU A 21 -11.38 -5.12 -15.78
N ALA A 22 -12.08 -6.25 -15.84
CA ALA A 22 -12.72 -6.83 -14.67
C ALA A 22 -11.65 -7.03 -13.57
N GLY A 23 -11.65 -6.14 -12.59
CA GLY A 23 -10.95 -6.26 -11.31
C GLY A 23 -11.82 -5.73 -10.17
N ALA A 24 -13.14 -5.83 -10.31
CA ALA A 24 -14.06 -5.53 -9.22
C ALA A 24 -13.99 -6.69 -8.20
N GLY A 25 -13.41 -6.43 -7.03
CA GLY A 25 -13.83 -7.12 -5.80
C GLY A 25 -12.93 -8.19 -5.16
N ILE A 26 -11.62 -8.25 -5.42
CA ILE A 26 -10.71 -9.15 -4.63
C ILE A 26 -9.64 -8.36 -3.83
N GLY A 27 -9.47 -7.07 -4.09
CA GLY A 27 -8.40 -6.26 -3.49
C GLY A 27 -8.62 -5.91 -2.01
N THR A 28 -9.85 -5.54 -1.63
CA THR A 28 -10.12 -5.06 -0.26
C THR A 28 -10.06 -6.21 0.73
N ALA A 29 -10.76 -7.31 0.47
CA ALA A 29 -10.76 -8.45 1.39
C ALA A 29 -9.37 -9.10 1.59
N ARG A 30 -8.49 -9.05 0.57
CA ARG A 30 -7.09 -9.49 0.70
C ARG A 30 -6.25 -8.49 1.49
N ALA A 31 -6.42 -7.19 1.24
CA ALA A 31 -5.72 -6.13 1.98
C ALA A 31 -6.13 -6.14 3.46
N ASP A 32 -7.44 -6.15 3.74
CA ASP A 32 -8.00 -6.22 5.11
C ASP A 32 -7.45 -7.44 5.87
N ALA A 33 -7.39 -8.62 5.21
CA ALA A 33 -6.86 -9.82 5.84
C ALA A 33 -5.34 -9.79 6.08
N VAL A 34 -4.58 -9.03 5.29
CA VAL A 34 -3.14 -8.82 5.51
C VAL A 34 -2.94 -7.78 6.62
N ASP A 35 -3.69 -6.69 6.60
CA ASP A 35 -3.70 -5.64 7.60
C ASP A 35 -4.03 -6.20 8.98
N ASP A 36 -5.07 -7.03 9.09
CA ASP A 36 -5.45 -7.69 10.34
C ASP A 36 -4.35 -8.59 10.88
N LYS A 37 -3.67 -9.35 10.01
CA LYS A 37 -2.54 -10.23 10.41
C LYS A 37 -1.34 -9.41 10.86
N PHE A 38 -1.03 -8.34 10.14
CA PHE A 38 0.04 -7.42 10.49
C PHE A 38 -0.22 -6.79 11.87
N LEU A 39 -1.42 -6.25 12.09
CA LEU A 39 -1.82 -5.67 13.38
C LEU A 39 -1.79 -6.70 14.51
N ALA A 40 -2.24 -7.93 14.27
CA ALA A 40 -2.19 -9.01 15.24
C ALA A 40 -0.75 -9.36 15.63
N ALA A 41 0.17 -9.42 14.66
CA ALA A 41 1.58 -9.69 14.88
C ALA A 41 2.28 -8.58 15.69
N LEU A 42 1.97 -7.32 15.40
CA LEU A 42 2.47 -6.19 16.21
C LEU A 42 1.98 -6.27 17.66
N LYS A 43 0.69 -6.54 17.83
CA LYS A 43 0.07 -6.66 19.16
C LYS A 43 0.67 -7.82 19.96
N SER A 44 0.92 -8.97 19.35
CA SER A 44 1.52 -10.12 20.04
C SER A 44 2.97 -9.87 20.47
N HIS A 45 3.66 -8.89 19.86
CA HIS A 45 5.01 -8.45 20.22
C HIS A 45 5.04 -7.19 21.10
N GLY A 46 3.88 -6.71 21.57
CA GLY A 46 3.79 -5.51 22.41
C GLY A 46 4.26 -4.24 21.70
N ILE A 47 4.02 -4.17 20.38
CA ILE A 47 4.23 -2.99 19.55
C ILE A 47 2.87 -2.32 19.40
N ASN A 48 2.71 -1.15 20.03
CA ASN A 48 1.47 -0.40 20.04
C ASN A 48 1.63 0.88 19.24
N PHE A 49 0.62 1.17 18.44
CA PHE A 49 0.44 2.43 17.72
C PHE A 49 -0.80 3.14 18.26
N ASP A 50 -0.90 4.45 18.00
CA ASP A 50 -2.06 5.26 18.41
C ASP A 50 -3.35 4.82 17.72
N SER A 51 -3.24 4.29 16.50
CA SER A 51 -4.36 3.72 15.76
C SER A 51 -3.93 2.57 14.84
N PRO A 52 -4.85 1.64 14.50
CA PRO A 52 -4.59 0.62 13.49
C PRO A 52 -4.11 1.22 12.16
N GLN A 53 -4.74 2.29 11.69
CA GLN A 53 -4.34 2.96 10.45
C GLN A 53 -2.91 3.51 10.51
N SER A 54 -2.48 4.10 11.64
CA SER A 54 -1.10 4.57 11.76
C SER A 54 -0.07 3.45 11.69
N ALA A 55 -0.39 2.26 12.21
CA ALA A 55 0.48 1.09 12.10
C ALA A 55 0.59 0.61 10.65
N ILE A 56 -0.53 0.54 9.93
CA ILE A 56 -0.58 0.12 8.52
C ILE A 56 0.21 1.11 7.66
N VAL A 57 0.01 2.41 7.86
CA VAL A 57 0.77 3.46 7.15
C VAL A 57 2.27 3.32 7.43
N ALA A 58 2.67 3.12 8.69
CA ALA A 58 4.07 2.88 9.03
C ALA A 58 4.62 1.62 8.34
N GLY A 59 3.83 0.55 8.24
CA GLY A 59 4.24 -0.67 7.54
C GLY A 59 4.43 -0.48 6.04
N HIS A 60 3.57 0.29 5.37
CA HIS A 60 3.76 0.66 3.97
C HIS A 60 4.98 1.57 3.77
N GLN A 61 5.19 2.54 4.66
CA GLN A 61 6.35 3.44 4.59
C GLN A 61 7.67 2.66 4.61
N VAL A 62 7.78 1.58 5.37
CA VAL A 62 8.97 0.71 5.36
C VAL A 62 9.28 0.24 3.93
N CYS A 63 8.27 -0.17 3.17
CA CYS A 63 8.47 -0.61 1.78
C CYS A 63 8.88 0.53 0.86
N ASP A 64 8.28 1.71 1.04
CA ASP A 64 8.63 2.90 0.25
C ASP A 64 10.09 3.30 0.48
N GLU A 65 10.55 3.33 1.73
CA GLU A 65 11.95 3.65 2.08
C GLU A 65 12.94 2.63 1.51
N LEU A 66 12.60 1.34 1.55
CA LEU A 66 13.44 0.29 0.98
C LEU A 66 13.48 0.35 -0.54
N ASP A 67 12.36 0.68 -1.19
CA ASP A 67 12.28 0.87 -2.65
C ASP A 67 13.08 2.11 -3.11
N LEU A 68 13.26 3.10 -2.24
CA LEU A 68 14.19 4.23 -2.43
C LEU A 68 15.67 3.85 -2.23
N GLY A 69 15.96 2.58 -1.89
CA GLY A 69 17.32 2.05 -1.75
C GLY A 69 17.92 2.18 -0.34
N ARG A 70 17.12 2.55 0.66
CA ARG A 70 17.59 2.57 2.04
C ARG A 70 17.76 1.16 2.59
N GLN A 71 18.62 1.02 3.58
CA GLN A 71 18.83 -0.28 4.21
C GLN A 71 17.85 -0.50 5.37
N LYS A 72 17.41 -1.75 5.54
CA LYS A 72 16.56 -2.19 6.67
C LYS A 72 17.06 -1.71 8.05
N PRO A 73 18.36 -1.80 8.41
CA PRO A 73 18.84 -1.27 9.69
C PRO A 73 18.66 0.24 9.82
N ASP A 74 18.80 1.02 8.74
CA ASP A 74 18.63 2.47 8.77
C ASP A 74 17.15 2.84 8.99
N VAL A 75 16.24 2.12 8.33
CA VAL A 75 14.78 2.28 8.52
C VAL A 75 14.39 1.89 9.95
N ALA A 76 14.93 0.79 10.48
CA ALA A 76 14.68 0.39 11.86
C ALA A 76 15.20 1.44 12.87
N GLN A 77 16.38 2.01 12.62
CA GLN A 77 16.92 3.09 13.45
C GLN A 77 16.02 4.32 13.43
N GLU A 78 15.49 4.71 12.28
CA GLU A 78 14.56 5.83 12.17
C GLU A 78 13.24 5.55 12.92
N VAL A 79 12.70 4.33 12.82
CA VAL A 79 11.55 3.91 13.62
C VAL A 79 11.82 4.07 15.11
N MET A 80 13.00 3.67 15.59
CA MET A 80 13.39 3.88 17.00
C MET A 80 13.48 5.36 17.38
N GLN A 81 13.93 6.22 16.46
CA GLN A 81 14.07 7.66 16.72
C GLN A 81 12.73 8.39 16.75
N ASN A 82 11.76 7.90 15.99
CA ASN A 82 10.44 8.53 15.83
C ASN A 82 9.34 7.82 16.61
N SER A 83 9.66 6.79 17.39
CA SER A 83 8.70 6.02 18.17
C SER A 83 9.32 5.53 19.47
N ASN A 84 8.48 5.13 20.43
CA ASN A 84 8.95 4.63 21.72
C ASN A 84 9.34 3.13 21.67
N LEU A 85 9.84 2.66 20.51
CA LEU A 85 10.19 1.27 20.24
C LEU A 85 11.68 1.05 20.49
N ASP A 86 12.01 -0.03 21.21
CA ASP A 86 13.40 -0.50 21.31
C ASP A 86 13.88 -1.11 19.98
N SER A 87 15.18 -1.42 19.91
CA SER A 87 15.80 -1.96 18.69
C SER A 87 15.21 -3.28 18.23
N TYR A 88 14.78 -4.13 19.17
CA TYR A 88 14.15 -5.40 18.85
C TYR A 88 12.76 -5.18 18.23
N LYS A 89 11.93 -4.33 18.84
CA LYS A 89 10.60 -4.00 18.34
C LYS A 89 10.63 -3.26 17.01
N ALA A 90 11.57 -2.33 16.84
CA ALA A 90 11.73 -1.62 15.58
C ALA A 90 12.17 -2.56 14.44
N GLY A 91 13.13 -3.43 14.70
CA GLY A 91 13.54 -4.47 13.75
C GLY A 91 12.40 -5.44 13.41
N TYR A 92 11.60 -5.81 14.42
CA TYR A 92 10.42 -6.65 14.20
C TYR A 92 9.37 -5.95 13.33
N LEU A 93 9.05 -4.68 13.61
CA LEU A 93 8.15 -3.87 12.79
C LEU A 93 8.61 -3.87 11.33
N VAL A 94 9.89 -3.56 11.07
CA VAL A 94 10.44 -3.56 9.71
C VAL A 94 10.31 -4.93 9.06
N GLY A 95 10.65 -6.01 9.78
CA GLY A 95 10.57 -7.37 9.26
C GLY A 95 9.16 -7.81 8.87
N VAL A 96 8.17 -7.57 9.76
CA VAL A 96 6.78 -7.94 9.49
C VAL A 96 6.15 -7.04 8.41
N SER A 97 6.55 -5.77 8.33
CA SER A 97 6.15 -4.86 7.26
C SER A 97 6.64 -5.36 5.89
N VAL A 98 7.90 -5.80 5.81
CA VAL A 98 8.45 -6.38 4.59
C VAL A 98 7.71 -7.63 4.16
N ALA A 99 7.36 -8.50 5.11
CA ALA A 99 6.63 -9.73 4.82
C ALA A 99 5.17 -9.46 4.40
N ALA A 100 4.53 -8.43 4.94
CA ALA A 100 3.13 -8.11 4.70
C ALA A 100 2.91 -7.25 3.45
N PHE A 101 3.75 -6.24 3.24
CA PHE A 101 3.43 -5.12 2.33
C PHE A 101 4.43 -4.91 1.20
N CYS A 102 5.61 -5.54 1.20
CA CYS A 102 6.62 -5.30 0.17
C CYS A 102 6.51 -6.33 -0.98
N PRO A 103 5.86 -6.02 -2.11
CA PRO A 103 5.58 -6.97 -3.18
C PRO A 103 6.83 -7.56 -3.84
N ARG A 104 7.93 -6.78 -3.91
CA ARG A 104 9.23 -7.28 -4.43
C ARG A 104 9.85 -8.36 -3.54
N ASN A 105 9.41 -8.43 -2.29
CA ASN A 105 9.86 -9.37 -1.28
C ASN A 105 8.81 -10.46 -0.97
N SER A 106 7.67 -10.42 -1.68
CA SER A 106 6.56 -11.39 -1.62
C SER A 106 6.77 -12.50 -2.66
N GLY A 107 7.81 -13.31 -2.48
CA GLY A 107 8.06 -14.53 -3.26
C GLY A 107 7.47 -15.75 -2.56
#